data_AF-A0A8C6CKP5-F1
#
_entry.id   AF-A0A8C6CKP5-F1
#
_cell.length_a   1.000
_cell.length_b   1.000
_cell.length_c   1.000
_cell.angle_alpha   90.00
_cell.angle_beta   90.00
_cell.angle_gamma   90.00
#
_symmetry.space_group_name_H-M   'P 1'
#
loop_
_entity.id
_entity.type
_entity.pdbx_description
1 polymer ?
#
loop_
_entity_poly.entity_id
_entity_poly.type
_entity_poly.pdbx_seq_one_letter_code
_entity_poly.pdbx_strand_id
1 'polypeptide(L)' 'MRLLRVFLTALSILFQVLPDSTRALNFERPCHLRGGICLKQGTPSCEPFRGPCRAFTVCCKIKPS' A
#
# COMPACT_ATOMS: atom_id res chain seq x y z
N MET A 1 -0.08 42.78 -6.48
CA MET A 1 -1.28 41.94 -6.24
C MET A 1 -1.75 41.14 -7.47
N ARG A 2 -1.78 41.71 -8.70
CA ARG A 2 -2.25 40.99 -9.90
C ARG A 2 -1.31 39.85 -10.35
N LEU A 3 0.00 40.09 -10.41
CA LEU A 3 1.00 39.07 -10.77
C LEU A 3 0.98 37.86 -9.81
N LEU A 4 0.92 38.12 -8.51
CA LEU A 4 0.81 37.07 -7.49
C LEU A 4 -0.43 36.19 -7.71
N ARG A 5 -1.55 36.82 -8.07
CA ARG A 5 -2.81 36.11 -8.33
C ARG A 5 -2.70 35.21 -9.56
N VAL A 6 -2.08 35.70 -10.64
CA VAL A 6 -1.84 34.93 -11.87
C VAL A 6 -0.91 33.74 -11.60
N PHE A 7 0.17 33.97 -10.85
CA PHE A 7 1.12 32.93 -10.47
C PHE A 7 0.45 31.82 -9.63
N LEU A 8 -0.34 32.21 -8.63
CA LEU A 8 -1.11 31.27 -7.80
C LEU A 8 -2.12 30.48 -8.62
N THR A 9 -2.84 31.11 -9.56
CA THR A 9 -3.77 30.39 -10.43
C THR A 9 -3.07 29.39 -11.36
N ALA A 10 -1.91 29.76 -11.92
CA ALA A 10 -1.14 28.86 -12.78
C ALA A 10 -0.60 27.66 -11.99
N LEU A 11 -0.11 27.90 -10.76
CA LEU A 11 0.35 26.85 -9.86
C LEU A 11 -0.77 25.89 -9.48
N SER A 12 -1.95 26.41 -9.13
CA SER A 12 -3.12 25.57 -8.81
C SER A 12 -3.58 24.72 -9.99
N ILE A 13 -3.55 25.25 -11.21
CA ILE A 13 -3.87 24.48 -12.42
C ILE A 13 -2.84 23.36 -12.62
N LEU A 14 -1.54 23.64 -12.44
CA LEU A 14 -0.49 22.64 -12.55
C LEU A 14 -0.68 21.49 -11.54
N PHE A 15 -1.05 21.79 -10.30
CA PHE A 15 -1.33 20.80 -9.27
C PHE A 15 -2.63 20.01 -9.49
N GLN A 16 -3.63 20.58 -10.15
CA GLN A 16 -4.86 19.85 -10.53
C GLN A 16 -4.64 18.91 -11.71
N VAL A 17 -3.73 19.25 -12.62
CA VAL A 17 -3.40 18.43 -13.81
C VAL A 17 -2.41 17.31 -13.48
N LEU A 18 -1.59 17.43 -12.43
CA LEU A 18 -0.87 16.29 -11.86
C LEU A 18 -1.91 15.38 -11.19
N PRO A 19 -2.34 14.28 -11.83
CA PRO A 19 -3.37 13.46 -11.27
C PRO A 19 -2.74 12.74 -10.09
N ASP A 20 -3.25 13.00 -8.89
CA ASP A 20 -3.48 11.97 -7.89
C ASP A 20 -2.31 10.98 -7.70
N SER A 21 -1.06 11.45 -7.81
CA SER A 21 0.13 10.59 -7.68
C SER A 21 0.25 10.05 -6.25
N THR A 22 -0.55 10.59 -5.34
CA THR A 22 -0.74 10.13 -3.97
C THR A 22 -1.72 8.94 -3.87
N ARG A 23 -2.61 8.72 -4.85
CA ARG A 23 -3.56 7.57 -4.84
C ARG A 23 -2.94 6.24 -5.28
N ALA A 24 -1.77 6.26 -5.90
CA ALA A 24 -1.08 5.03 -6.33
C ALA A 24 -0.28 4.33 -5.22
N LEU A 25 -0.06 5.00 -4.08
CA LEU A 25 0.57 4.37 -2.92
C LEU A 25 -0.47 3.81 -1.96
N ASN A 26 -1.48 3.10 -2.49
CA ASN A 26 -2.18 2.09 -1.70
C ASN A 26 -1.22 0.92 -1.44
N PHE A 27 -0.14 1.19 -0.71
CA PHE A 27 0.74 0.18 -0.16
C PHE A 27 -0.05 -0.52 0.93
N GLU A 28 -0.84 -1.50 0.51
CA GLU A 28 -1.52 -2.34 1.47
C GLU A 28 -0.46 -2.95 2.40
N ARG A 29 -0.62 -2.71 3.70
CA ARG A 29 0.40 -3.02 4.70
C ARG A 29 0.77 -4.52 4.61
N PRO A 30 2.03 -4.89 4.32
CA PRO A 30 2.45 -6.27 4.09
C PRO A 30 2.22 -7.16 5.30
N CYS A 31 2.02 -8.46 5.05
CA CYS A 31 1.64 -9.46 6.06
C CYS A 31 2.50 -9.45 7.33
N HIS A 32 3.83 -9.31 7.19
CA HIS A 32 4.76 -9.29 8.31
C HIS A 32 4.56 -8.11 9.26
N LEU A 33 4.12 -6.95 8.73
CA LEU A 33 3.79 -5.78 9.55
C LEU A 33 2.41 -5.87 10.22
N ARG A 34 1.61 -6.89 9.89
CA ARG A 34 0.31 -7.17 10.52
C ARG A 34 0.39 -8.28 11.58
N GLY A 35 1.60 -8.79 11.87
CA GLY A 35 1.81 -9.91 12.80
C GLY A 35 1.51 -11.27 12.19
N GLY A 36 1.57 -11.39 10.86
CA GLY A 36 1.61 -12.67 10.16
C GLY A 36 3.01 -12.96 9.59
N ILE A 37 3.14 -14.07 8.87
CA ILE A 37 4.35 -14.47 8.15
C ILE A 37 3.97 -14.92 6.74
N CYS A 38 4.80 -14.61 5.75
CA CYS A 38 4.61 -15.11 4.39
C CYS A 38 5.27 -16.48 4.27
N LEU A 39 4.47 -17.52 3.98
CA LEU A 39 4.94 -18.90 3.82
C LEU A 39 4.55 -19.43 2.44
N LYS A 40 5.21 -20.49 1.98
CA LYS A 40 4.82 -21.16 0.73
C LYS A 40 3.44 -21.79 0.89
N GLN A 41 2.67 -21.82 -0.20
CA GLN A 41 1.41 -22.54 -0.21
C GLN A 41 1.66 -24.03 0.12
N GLY A 42 0.88 -24.59 1.05
CA GLY A 42 1.04 -25.97 1.52
C GLY A 42 1.94 -26.15 2.74
N THR A 43 2.46 -25.08 3.35
CA THR A 43 3.16 -25.20 4.64
C THR A 43 2.19 -25.68 5.74
N PRO A 44 2.50 -26.79 6.45
CA PRO A 44 1.67 -27.26 7.55
C PRO A 44 1.66 -26.27 8.72
N SER A 45 0.59 -26.24 9.51
CA SER A 45 0.40 -25.29 10.63
C SER A 45 0.26 -23.80 10.24
N CYS A 46 0.01 -23.51 8.96
CA CYS A 46 -0.39 -22.17 8.52
C CYS A 46 -1.90 -21.95 8.73
N GLU A 47 -2.26 -21.04 9.63
CA GLU A 47 -3.61 -20.47 9.64
C GLU A 47 -3.72 -19.32 8.64
N PRO A 48 -4.74 -19.31 7.75
CA PRO A 48 -4.96 -18.23 6.80
C PRO A 48 -5.07 -16.87 7.51
N PHE A 49 -4.25 -15.90 7.09
CA PHE A 49 -4.24 -14.54 7.64
C PHE A 49 -4.38 -13.50 6.53
N ARG A 50 -4.92 -12.32 6.87
CA ARG A 50 -5.13 -11.24 5.89
C ARG A 50 -3.87 -10.39 5.74
N GLY A 51 -3.36 -10.33 4.51
CA GLY A 51 -2.33 -9.38 4.13
C GLY A 51 -1.64 -9.76 2.83
N PRO A 52 -1.07 -8.79 2.10
CA PRO A 52 -0.34 -9.09 0.89
C PRO A 52 1.01 -9.73 1.24
N CYS A 53 1.31 -10.78 0.49
CA CYS A 53 2.61 -11.46 0.43
C CYS A 53 3.11 -11.43 -1.01
N ARG A 54 4.41 -11.64 -1.21
CA ARG A 54 4.99 -11.71 -2.57
C ARG A 54 4.52 -12.98 -3.29
N ALA A 55 4.65 -13.01 -4.62
CA ALA A 55 4.17 -14.10 -5.46
C ALA A 55 4.54 -15.50 -4.91
N PHE A 56 3.60 -16.44 -5.00
CA PHE A 56 3.70 -17.83 -4.53
C PHE A 56 3.82 -18.02 -3.01
N THR A 57 3.58 -16.97 -2.22
CA THR A 57 3.49 -17.06 -0.76
C THR A 57 2.14 -16.58 -0.26
N VAL A 58 1.66 -17.20 0.81
CA VAL A 58 0.40 -16.90 1.48
C VAL A 58 0.68 -16.27 2.83
N CYS A 59 -0.17 -15.34 3.25
CA CYS A 59 -0.08 -14.72 4.56
C CYS A 59 -0.69 -15.66 5.60
N CYS A 60 0.11 -16.03 6.60
CA CYS A 60 -0.24 -17.02 7.60
C CYS A 60 -0.01 -16.50 9.02
N LYS A 61 -0.71 -17.07 10.00
CA LYS A 61 -0.27 -17.09 11.40
C LYS A 61 0.14 -18.49 11.79
N ILE A 62 1.16 -18.59 12.65
CA ILE A 62 1.56 -19.86 13.24
C ILE A 62 0.59 -20.15 14.38
N LYS A 63 -0.09 -21.30 14.35
CA LYS A 63 -0.86 -21.75 15.52
C LYS A 63 0.11 -21.95 16.69
N PRO A 64 -0.16 -21.37 17.87
CA PRO A 64 0.52 -21.84 19.08
C PRO A 64 0.20 -23.34 19.24
N SER A 65 1.26 -24.16 19.37
CA SER A 65 1.19 -25.61 19.57
C SER A 65 0.67 -25.97 20.95
#